data_AF-S4P025-F1
#
_entry.id   AF-S4P025-F1
#
_cell.length_a   1.000
_cell.length_b   1.000
_cell.length_c   1.000
_cell.angle_alpha   90.00
_cell.angle_beta   90.00
_cell.angle_gamma   90.00
#
_symmetry.space_group_name_H-M   'P 1'
#
loop_
_entity.id
_entity.type
_entity.pdbx_description
1 polymer ?
#
loop_
_entity_poly.entity_id
_entity_poly.type
_entity_poly.pdbx_seq_one_letter_code
_entity_poly.pdbx_strand_id
1 'polypeptide(L)'
;MNLPGMAVEFLKHFVGLIEDEKLKDKFDGRIVVYVYCFALGDDPYSIAKKMVCDNIGADVTSSITDVFDVRNVAPKKEIMRVTFNLTKEILFSSSKKELSGEPPNKKH
;
A
#
# COMPACT_ATOMS: atom_id res chain seq x y z
N MET A 1 -6.24 5.46 -2.87
CA MET A 1 -5.15 6.41 -2.57
C MET A 1 -4.75 7.13 -3.86
N ASN A 2 -5.45 8.21 -4.22
CA ASN A 2 -5.26 8.92 -5.49
C ASN A 2 -4.13 9.97 -5.41
N LEU A 3 -2.92 9.52 -5.10
CA LEU A 3 -1.72 10.35 -5.03
C LEU A 3 -0.51 9.57 -5.58
N PRO A 4 -0.38 9.42 -6.92
CA PRO A 4 0.57 8.47 -7.52
C PRO A 4 2.04 8.67 -7.15
N GLY A 5 2.42 9.89 -6.75
CA GLY A 5 3.79 10.22 -6.37
C GLY A 5 4.21 9.71 -5.00
N MET A 6 3.28 9.49 -4.06
CA MET A 6 3.61 9.14 -2.66
C MET A 6 2.74 8.02 -2.09
N ALA A 7 1.65 7.61 -2.75
CA ALA A 7 0.67 6.71 -2.16
C ALA A 7 1.27 5.36 -1.70
N VAL A 8 2.27 4.84 -2.41
CA VAL A 8 2.96 3.60 -2.02
C VAL A 8 3.70 3.75 -0.70
N GLU A 9 4.28 4.91 -0.40
CA GLU A 9 5.08 5.16 0.81
C GLU A 9 4.26 5.05 2.10
N PHE A 10 2.95 5.28 1.99
CA PHE A 10 2.02 5.18 3.11
C PHE A 10 1.58 3.74 3.40
N LEU A 11 1.83 2.78 2.49
CA LEU A 11 1.35 1.40 2.66
C LEU A 11 1.93 0.72 3.90
N LYS A 12 3.18 1.05 4.26
CA LYS A 12 3.82 0.58 5.51
C LYS A 12 3.00 0.86 6.77
N HIS A 13 2.18 1.92 6.77
CA HIS A 13 1.37 2.29 7.92
C HIS A 13 0.13 1.41 8.08
N PHE A 14 -0.20 0.56 7.10
CA PHE A 14 -1.22 -0.48 7.27
C PHE A 14 -0.72 -1.65 8.12
N VAL A 15 0.60 -1.85 8.23
CA VAL A 15 1.19 -2.93 9.02
C VAL A 15 1.02 -2.61 10.51
N GLY A 16 0.28 -3.45 11.22
CA GLY A 16 0.01 -3.25 12.65
C GLY A 16 -0.82 -2.01 12.94
N LEU A 17 -1.66 -1.58 11.99
CA LEU A 17 -2.54 -0.43 12.13
C LEU A 17 -3.55 -0.61 13.28
N ILE A 18 -4.00 -1.84 13.53
CA ILE A 18 -4.93 -2.16 14.62
C ILE A 18 -4.14 -2.90 15.72
N GLU A 19 -3.95 -2.22 16.85
CA GLU A 19 -3.14 -2.72 17.97
C GLU A 19 -3.89 -3.69 18.89
N ASP A 20 -5.22 -3.55 18.98
CA ASP A 20 -6.02 -4.41 19.84
C ASP A 20 -6.19 -5.80 19.20
N GLU A 21 -5.29 -6.72 19.56
CA GLU A 21 -5.32 -8.12 19.13
C GLU A 21 -6.66 -8.81 19.44
N LYS A 22 -7.43 -8.36 20.45
CA LYS A 22 -8.75 -8.94 20.75
C LYS A 22 -9.77 -8.66 19.65
N LEU A 23 -9.52 -7.66 18.80
CA LEU A 23 -10.34 -7.36 17.63
C LEU A 23 -10.00 -8.24 16.43
N LYS A 24 -8.84 -8.90 16.39
CA LYS A 24 -8.39 -9.71 15.24
C LYS A 24 -9.34 -10.86 14.91
N ASP A 25 -9.79 -11.56 15.94
CA ASP A 25 -10.75 -12.67 15.81
C ASP A 25 -12.15 -12.16 15.45
N LYS A 26 -12.49 -10.94 15.88
CA LYS A 26 -13.79 -10.30 15.61
C LYS A 26 -13.84 -9.55 14.28
N PHE A 27 -12.69 -9.28 13.67
CA PHE A 27 -12.60 -8.52 12.44
C PHE A 27 -13.05 -9.40 11.28
N ASP A 28 -14.22 -9.14 10.71
CA ASP A 28 -14.76 -9.83 9.53
C ASP A 28 -14.76 -8.94 8.27
N GLY A 29 -14.32 -7.69 8.42
CA GLY A 29 -14.29 -6.70 7.36
C GLY A 29 -13.35 -7.09 6.21
N ARG A 30 -13.79 -6.80 4.98
CA ARG A 30 -12.94 -6.85 3.79
C ARG A 30 -12.50 -5.43 3.43
N ILE A 31 -11.20 -5.17 3.49
CA ILE A 31 -10.62 -3.90 3.06
C ILE A 31 -9.96 -4.10 1.70
N VAL A 32 -10.48 -3.41 0.68
CA VAL A 32 -9.88 -3.36 -0.65
C VAL A 32 -9.13 -2.04 -0.80
N VAL A 33 -7.83 -2.12 -1.05
CA VAL A 33 -6.97 -0.95 -1.23
C VAL A 33 -6.74 -0.75 -2.72
N TYR A 34 -7.12 0.44 -3.20
CA TYR A 34 -6.77 0.93 -4.53
C TYR A 34 -5.61 1.91 -4.40
N VAL A 35 -4.40 1.51 -4.79
CA VAL A 35 -3.21 2.37 -4.74
C VAL A 35 -2.79 2.74 -6.16
N TYR A 36 -2.55 4.03 -6.39
CA TYR A 36 -2.04 4.53 -7.65
C TYR A 36 -0.55 4.82 -7.49
N CYS A 37 0.26 4.49 -8.50
CA CYS A 37 1.70 4.75 -8.50
C CYS A 37 2.22 5.08 -9.90
N PHE A 38 3.37 5.74 -9.97
CA PHE A 38 4.10 5.87 -11.22
C PHE A 38 5.00 4.66 -11.44
N ALA A 39 4.83 3.95 -12.54
CA ALA A 39 5.74 2.90 -12.98
C ALA A 39 6.66 3.47 -14.07
N LEU A 40 7.98 3.34 -13.91
CA LEU A 40 8.98 3.84 -14.85
C LEU A 40 9.78 2.70 -15.45
N GLY A 41 9.59 2.42 -16.75
CA GLY A 41 10.33 1.37 -17.45
C GLY A 41 9.49 0.66 -18.51
N ASP A 42 10.00 -0.47 -18.98
CA ASP A 42 9.41 -1.21 -20.10
C ASP A 42 8.34 -2.24 -19.66
N ASP A 43 8.27 -2.56 -18.36
CA ASP A 43 7.23 -3.45 -17.77
C ASP A 43 6.53 -2.77 -16.57
N PRO A 44 5.59 -1.85 -16.83
CA PRO A 44 4.94 -1.08 -15.78
C PRO A 44 4.09 -1.94 -14.82
N TYR A 45 3.62 -3.11 -15.27
CA TYR A 45 2.84 -4.04 -14.44
C TYR A 45 3.69 -4.67 -13.34
N SER A 46 4.84 -5.22 -13.70
CA SER A 46 5.75 -5.83 -12.72
C SER A 46 6.34 -4.77 -11.79
N ILE A 47 6.68 -3.59 -12.31
CA ILE A 47 7.18 -2.47 -11.52
C ILE A 47 6.14 -2.04 -10.47
N ALA A 48 4.89 -1.84 -10.87
CA ALA A 48 3.83 -1.42 -9.96
C ALA A 48 3.59 -2.44 -8.84
N LYS A 49 3.56 -3.75 -9.15
CA LYS A 49 3.44 -4.82 -8.14
C LYS A 49 4.61 -4.78 -7.17
N LYS A 50 5.84 -4.68 -7.68
CA LYS A 50 7.05 -4.62 -6.86
C LYS A 50 7.02 -3.42 -5.91
N MET A 51 6.64 -2.24 -6.40
CA MET A 51 6.53 -1.03 -5.57
C MET A 51 5.57 -1.23 -4.41
N VAL A 52 4.44 -1.89 -4.62
CA VAL A 52 3.46 -2.19 -3.55
C VAL A 52 4.05 -3.14 -2.52
N CYS A 53 4.64 -4.27 -2.95
CA CYS A 53 5.24 -5.25 -2.04
C CYS A 53 6.43 -4.67 -1.25
N ASP A 54 7.29 -3.90 -1.89
CA ASP A 54 8.45 -3.27 -1.24
C ASP A 54 8.00 -2.25 -0.17
N ASN A 55 7.01 -1.40 -0.50
CA ASN A 55 6.62 -0.31 0.40
C ASN A 55 5.66 -0.73 1.51
N ILE A 56 4.88 -1.80 1.33
CA ILE A 56 4.09 -2.33 2.44
C ILE A 56 4.98 -3.10 3.44
N GLY A 57 6.14 -3.59 3.01
CA GLY A 57 7.08 -4.30 3.88
C GLY A 57 6.64 -5.73 4.24
N ALA A 58 5.71 -6.29 3.46
CA ALA A 58 5.21 -7.67 3.56
C ALA A 58 4.92 -8.21 2.17
N ASP A 59 5.01 -9.53 1.97
CA ASP A 59 4.63 -10.13 0.69
C ASP A 59 3.10 -10.14 0.55
N VAL A 60 2.59 -9.26 -0.30
CA VAL A 60 1.15 -9.15 -0.63
C VAL A 60 0.82 -9.66 -2.02
N THR A 61 1.76 -10.34 -2.69
CA THR A 61 1.61 -10.78 -4.08
C THR A 61 0.35 -11.64 -4.28
N SER A 62 0.06 -12.54 -3.33
CA SER A 62 -1.14 -13.38 -3.33
C SER A 62 -2.45 -12.62 -3.09
N SER A 63 -2.36 -11.42 -2.50
CA SER A 63 -3.50 -10.57 -2.16
C SER A 63 -3.80 -9.52 -3.24
N ILE A 64 -2.91 -9.34 -4.21
CA ILE A 64 -3.12 -8.47 -5.38
C ILE A 64 -4.17 -9.13 -6.28
N THR A 65 -5.25 -8.40 -6.49
CA THR A 65 -6.41 -8.85 -7.28
C THR A 65 -6.43 -8.28 -8.69
N ASP A 66 -5.84 -7.10 -8.89
CA ASP A 66 -5.87 -6.41 -10.18
C ASP A 66 -4.69 -5.43 -10.28
N VAL A 67 -4.15 -5.28 -11.49
CA VAL A 67 -3.18 -4.24 -11.85
C VAL A 67 -3.65 -3.64 -13.16
N PHE A 68 -3.93 -2.34 -13.14
CA PHE A 68 -4.57 -1.63 -14.23
C PHE A 68 -3.72 -0.45 -14.69
N ASP A 69 -3.45 -0.37 -15.99
CA ASP A 69 -2.86 0.81 -16.62
C ASP A 69 -3.91 1.91 -16.73
N VAL A 70 -3.68 3.01 -16.01
CA VAL A 70 -4.61 4.14 -15.96
C VAL A 70 -4.38 5.08 -17.14
N ARG A 71 -3.12 5.42 -17.42
CA ARG A 71 -2.69 6.30 -18.51
C ARG A 71 -1.17 6.40 -18.60
N ASN A 72 -0.67 6.73 -19.79
CA ASN A 72 0.69 7.23 -19.98
C ASN A 72 0.83 8.69 -19.47
N VAL A 73 1.98 9.00 -18.86
CA VAL A 73 2.31 10.33 -18.31
C VAL A 73 3.50 10.95 -19.02
N ALA A 74 4.48 10.14 -19.41
CA ALA A 74 5.66 10.55 -20.17
C ALA A 74 6.25 9.30 -20.87
N PRO A 75 7.28 9.44 -21.73
CA PRO A 75 7.97 8.29 -22.29
C PRO A 75 8.45 7.34 -21.19
N LYS A 76 8.04 6.05 -21.27
CA LYS A 76 8.33 4.99 -20.28
C LYS A 76 7.86 5.32 -18.86
N LYS A 77 6.79 6.10 -18.71
CA LYS A 77 6.22 6.46 -17.41
C LYS A 77 4.69 6.39 -17.47
N GLU A 78 4.15 5.40 -16.78
CA GLU A 78 2.73 5.10 -16.71
C GLU A 78 2.21 5.39 -15.30
N ILE A 79 0.94 5.80 -15.18
CA ILE A 79 0.23 5.67 -13.91
C ILE A 79 -0.44 4.31 -13.89
N MET A 80 -0.05 3.50 -12.92
CA MET A 80 -0.65 2.20 -12.66
C MET A 80 -1.53 2.28 -11.42
N ARG A 81 -2.60 1.49 -11.40
CA ARG A 81 -3.39 1.21 -10.21
C ARG A 81 -3.19 -0.24 -9.82
N VAL A 82 -2.76 -0.47 -8.59
CA VAL A 82 -2.72 -1.82 -7.99
C VAL A 82 -3.88 -1.94 -7.01
N THR A 83 -4.65 -3.02 -7.14
CA THR A 83 -5.77 -3.34 -6.26
C THR A 83 -5.43 -4.60 -5.47
N PHE A 84 -5.46 -4.52 -4.15
CA PHE A 84 -5.19 -5.67 -3.29
C PHE A 84 -6.11 -5.68 -2.07
N ASN A 85 -6.37 -6.88 -1.54
CA ASN A 85 -7.08 -7.02 -0.27
C ASN A 85 -6.06 -6.89 0.87
N LEU A 86 -6.39 -6.11 1.89
CA LEU A 86 -5.59 -6.04 3.10
C LEU A 86 -5.96 -7.21 4.02
N THR A 87 -4.97 -8.00 4.42
CA THR A 87 -5.21 -9.19 5.23
C THR A 87 -5.15 -8.88 6.73
N LYS A 88 -5.73 -9.76 7.55
CA LYS A 88 -5.68 -9.63 9.01
C LYS A 88 -4.24 -9.68 9.52
N GLU A 89 -3.40 -10.49 8.90
CA GLU A 89 -2.00 -10.65 9.26
C GLU A 89 -1.23 -9.34 9.10
N ILE A 90 -1.57 -8.54 8.09
CA ILE A 90 -0.97 -7.22 7.88
C ILE A 90 -1.51 -6.21 8.90
N LEU A 91 -2.84 -6.10 9.00
CA LEU A 91 -3.51 -5.12 9.88
C LEU A 91 -3.14 -5.25 11.35
N PHE A 92 -3.02 -6.49 11.83
CA PHE A 92 -2.75 -6.83 13.22
C PHE A 92 -1.31 -7.33 13.42
N SER A 93 -0.39 -7.00 12.50
CA SER A 93 1.01 -7.41 12.67
C SER A 93 1.63 -6.72 13.88
N SER A 94 2.25 -7.49 14.77
CA SER A 94 3.03 -6.95 15.89
C SER A 94 4.38 -6.34 15.44
N SER A 95 4.68 -6.40 14.14
CA SER A 95 5.91 -5.92 13.52
C SER A 95 5.87 -4.41 13.28
N LYS A 96 5.51 -3.61 14.28
CA LYS A 96 5.68 -2.16 14.19
C LYS A 96 7.18 -1.88 14.12
N LYS A 97 7.71 -1.69 12.90
CA LYS A 97 8.92 -0.87 12.75
C LYS A 97 8.56 0.49 13.33
N GLU A 98 9.27 0.90 14.37
CA GLU A 98 9.13 2.23 14.94
C GLU A 98 9.30 3.29 13.84
N LEU A 99 8.18 3.82 13.37
CA LEU A 99 8.12 5.07 12.61
C LEU A 99 7.44 6.06 13.55
N SER A 100 8.16 6.40 14.63
CA SER A 100 7.80 7.49 15.52
C SER A 100 7.95 8.80 14.74
N GLY A 101 6.83 9.51 14.60
CA GLY A 101 6.78 10.78 13.90
C GLY A 101 5.34 11.14 13.55
N GLU A 102 4.53 11.40 14.57
CA GLU A 102 3.33 12.23 14.36
C GLU A 102 3.76 13.49 13.59
N PRO A 103 3.07 13.87 12.50
CA PRO A 103 3.40 15.09 11.79
C PRO A 103 3.32 16.26 12.77
N PRO A 104 4.35 17.14 12.83
CA PRO A 104 4.42 18.17 13.84
C PRO A 104 3.18 19.07 13.76
N ASN A 105 2.58 19.33 14.92
CA ASN A 105 1.47 20.27 15.03
C ASN A 105 1.88 21.62 14.43
N LYS A 106 1.02 22.18 13.58
CA LYS A 106 1.20 23.54 13.06
C LYS A 106 1.31 24.49 14.25
N LYS A 107 2.46 25.15 14.39
CA LYS A 107 2.61 26.27 15.32
C LYS A 107 1.70 27.39 14.83
N HIS A 108 0.72 27.75 15.66
CA HIS A 108 -0.11 28.94 15.49
C HIS A 108 0.69 30.21 15.80
#